data_AF-A0A7R9R175-F1
#
_entry.id   AF-A0A7R9R175-F1
#
_cell.length_a   1.000
_cell.length_b   1.000
_cell.length_c   1.000
_cell.angle_alpha   90.00
_cell.angle_beta   90.00
_cell.angle_gamma   90.00
#
_symmetry.space_group_name_H-M   'P 1'
#
loop_
_entity.id
_entity.type
_entity.pdbx_description
1 polymer ?
#
loop_
_entity_poly.entity_id
_entity_poly.type
_entity_poly.pdbx_seq_one_letter_code
_entity_poly.pdbx_strand_id
1 'polypeptide(L)'
;MKGDDEWKRIRSIVSPTFTTGKLKAMMAHISDIADQFVTNLGVYAENGEVVDMRKYMGAFAMDVISACAYGINVESINNANHPIVVNAKKILSVDSSVGYIVSVLFPPIARFLRLEPFDRNALKFFDFLTERIVRQRN
;
A
#
# COMPACT_ATOMS: atom_id res chain seq x y z
N MET A 1 9.16 1.42 -27.99
CA MET A 1 9.57 0.02 -27.76
C MET A 1 10.26 -0.25 -26.41
N LYS A 2 10.80 0.73 -25.65
CA LYS A 2 11.42 0.48 -24.33
C LYS A 2 10.45 0.05 -23.21
N GLY A 3 9.17 0.45 -23.28
CA GLY A 3 8.21 0.19 -22.19
C GLY A 3 7.79 -1.28 -22.03
N ASP A 4 7.74 -2.04 -23.13
CA ASP A 4 7.30 -3.45 -23.10
C ASP A 4 8.38 -4.37 -22.49
N ASP A 5 9.65 -4.17 -22.87
CA ASP A 5 10.76 -4.95 -22.31
C ASP A 5 10.98 -4.68 -20.81
N GLU A 6 10.82 -3.41 -20.39
CA GLU A 6 10.94 -3.05 -18.97
C GLU A 6 9.80 -3.62 -18.13
N TRP A 7 8.55 -3.57 -18.63
CA TRP A 7 7.42 -4.20 -17.96
C TRP A 7 7.59 -5.71 -17.86
N LYS A 8 8.03 -6.39 -18.95
CA LYS A 8 8.34 -7.82 -18.95
C LYS A 8 9.36 -8.18 -17.88
N ARG A 9 10.42 -7.37 -17.75
CA ARG A 9 11.48 -7.55 -16.74
C ARG A 9 10.93 -7.39 -15.32
N ILE A 10 10.18 -6.32 -15.02
CA ILE A 10 9.62 -6.12 -13.67
C ILE A 10 8.64 -7.24 -13.33
N ARG A 11 7.78 -7.60 -14.28
CA ARG A 11 6.79 -8.66 -14.10
C ARG A 11 7.44 -10.00 -13.79
N SER A 12 8.52 -10.37 -14.48
CA SER A 12 9.21 -11.65 -14.23
C SER A 12 9.81 -11.73 -12.82
N ILE A 13 10.22 -10.59 -12.24
CA ILE A 13 10.75 -10.50 -10.87
C ILE A 13 9.62 -10.61 -9.83
N VAL A 14 8.48 -9.97 -10.06
CA VAL A 14 7.39 -9.88 -9.06
C VAL A 14 6.47 -11.10 -9.09
N SER A 15 6.24 -11.71 -10.25
CA SER A 15 5.28 -12.82 -10.42
C SER A 15 5.52 -14.02 -9.49
N PRO A 16 6.77 -14.47 -9.21
CA PRO A 16 7.03 -15.59 -8.29
C PRO A 16 6.52 -15.37 -6.86
N THR A 17 6.36 -14.11 -6.42
CA THR A 17 5.82 -13.78 -5.10
C THR A 17 4.36 -14.20 -4.95
N PHE A 18 3.61 -14.31 -6.05
CA PHE A 18 2.17 -14.61 -6.07
C PHE A 18 1.85 -16.06 -6.51
N THR A 19 2.79 -16.99 -6.31
CA THR A 19 2.50 -18.42 -6.51
C THR A 19 1.49 -18.94 -5.47
N THR A 20 0.74 -19.99 -5.81
CA THR A 20 -0.24 -20.61 -4.90
C THR A 20 0.35 -20.97 -3.54
N GLY A 21 1.61 -21.46 -3.49
CA GLY A 21 2.28 -21.78 -2.24
C GLY A 21 2.54 -20.55 -1.36
N LYS A 22 2.96 -19.43 -1.95
CA LYS A 22 3.20 -18.17 -1.24
C LYS A 22 1.89 -17.52 -0.79
N LEU A 23 0.86 -17.55 -1.64
CA LEU A 23 -0.48 -17.08 -1.28
C LEU A 23 -1.07 -17.86 -0.11
N LYS A 24 -0.95 -19.20 -0.11
CA LYS A 24 -1.37 -20.03 1.04
C LYS A 24 -0.64 -19.65 2.33
N ALA A 25 0.65 -19.32 2.26
CA ALA A 25 1.39 -18.86 3.43
C ALA A 25 0.90 -17.47 3.92
N MET A 26 0.51 -16.57 3.02
CA MET A 26 -0.08 -15.27 3.36
C MET A 26 -1.47 -15.39 3.99
N MET A 27 -2.25 -16.42 3.61
CA MET A 27 -3.65 -16.59 4.07
C MET A 27 -3.79 -16.66 5.59
N ALA A 28 -2.80 -17.19 6.33
CA ALA A 28 -2.84 -17.20 7.79
C ALA A 28 -2.97 -15.77 8.35
N HIS A 29 -2.09 -14.86 7.91
CA HIS A 29 -2.14 -13.46 8.32
C HIS A 29 -3.41 -12.75 7.86
N ILE A 30 -3.87 -13.03 6.64
CA ILE A 30 -5.09 -12.42 6.09
C ILE A 30 -6.31 -12.85 6.91
N SER A 31 -6.38 -14.11 7.33
CA SER A 31 -7.47 -14.61 8.17
C SER A 31 -7.50 -13.91 9.53
N ASP A 32 -6.35 -13.81 10.20
CA ASP A 32 -6.27 -13.14 11.50
C ASP A 32 -6.72 -11.67 11.42
N ILE A 33 -6.29 -10.95 10.37
CA ILE A 33 -6.70 -9.57 10.14
C ILE A 33 -8.20 -9.48 9.82
N ALA A 34 -8.74 -10.43 9.06
CA ALA A 34 -10.16 -10.47 8.72
C ALA A 34 -11.04 -10.74 9.95
N ASP A 35 -10.61 -11.63 10.84
CA ASP A 35 -11.33 -11.91 12.08
C ASP A 35 -11.37 -10.66 12.97
N GLN A 36 -10.23 -10.00 13.17
CA GLN A 36 -10.16 -8.72 13.89
C GLN A 36 -11.05 -7.65 13.25
N PHE A 37 -11.06 -7.57 11.92
CA PHE A 37 -11.90 -6.64 11.16
C PHE A 37 -13.39 -6.86 11.43
N VAL A 38 -13.85 -8.11 11.38
CA VAL A 38 -15.24 -8.48 11.66
C VAL A 38 -15.61 -8.20 13.11
N THR A 39 -14.74 -8.54 14.07
CA THR A 39 -14.94 -8.23 15.49
C THR A 39 -15.10 -6.73 15.71
N ASN A 40 -14.24 -5.90 15.11
CA ASN A 40 -14.32 -4.45 15.24
C ASN A 40 -15.62 -3.90 14.65
N LEU A 41 -16.09 -4.42 13.51
CA LEU A 41 -17.36 -4.02 12.92
C LEU A 41 -18.57 -4.47 13.74
N GLY A 42 -18.48 -5.61 14.43
CA GLY A 42 -19.53 -6.13 15.31
C GLY A 42 -19.96 -5.12 16.38
N VAL A 43 -19.01 -4.40 16.98
CA VAL A 43 -19.28 -3.37 18.00
C VAL A 43 -20.19 -2.27 17.44
N TYR A 44 -19.91 -1.78 16.23
CA TYR A 44 -20.74 -0.75 15.59
C TYR A 44 -22.11 -1.30 15.18
N ALA A 45 -22.17 -2.55 14.74
CA ALA A 45 -23.42 -3.21 14.35
C ALA A 45 -24.36 -3.41 15.55
N GLU A 46 -23.84 -3.81 16.71
CA GLU A 46 -24.60 -3.95 17.96
C GLU A 46 -25.19 -2.60 18.44
N ASN A 47 -24.45 -1.51 18.22
CA ASN A 47 -24.90 -0.16 18.56
C ASN A 47 -25.83 0.47 17.50
N GLY A 48 -26.07 -0.21 16.36
CA GLY A 48 -26.85 0.33 15.24
C GLY A 48 -26.19 1.53 14.55
N GLU A 49 -24.85 1.65 14.65
CA GLU A 49 -24.10 2.78 14.11
C GLU A 49 -23.83 2.63 12.61
N VAL A 50 -23.97 3.73 11.88
CA VAL A 50 -23.62 3.79 10.46
C VAL A 50 -22.12 4.02 10.32
N VAL A 51 -21.45 3.14 9.59
CA VAL A 51 -20.00 3.19 9.36
C VAL A 51 -19.65 3.47 7.90
N ASP A 52 -18.60 4.25 7.67
CA ASP A 52 -18.03 4.45 6.33
C ASP A 52 -17.18 3.23 5.92
N MET A 53 -17.79 2.29 5.22
CA MET A 53 -17.12 1.07 4.76
C MET A 53 -15.91 1.33 3.86
N ARG A 54 -15.84 2.48 3.16
CA ARG A 54 -14.66 2.82 2.36
C ARG A 54 -13.44 3.02 3.25
N LYS A 55 -13.61 3.72 4.38
CA LYS A 55 -12.56 3.93 5.38
C LYS A 55 -12.10 2.61 5.98
N TYR A 56 -13.06 1.77 6.42
CA TYR A 56 -12.76 0.50 7.08
C TYR A 56 -12.09 -0.51 6.13
N MET A 57 -12.59 -0.65 4.90
CA MET A 57 -11.96 -1.53 3.90
C MET A 57 -10.58 -1.03 3.48
N GLY A 58 -10.39 0.30 3.41
CA GLY A 58 -9.07 0.88 3.17
C GLY A 58 -8.06 0.54 4.26
N ALA A 59 -8.48 0.56 5.52
CA ALA A 59 -7.67 0.14 6.65
C ALA A 59 -7.37 -1.37 6.62
N PHE A 60 -8.39 -2.22 6.39
CA PHE A 60 -8.20 -3.66 6.21
C PHE A 60 -7.17 -3.99 5.12
N ALA A 61 -7.28 -3.37 3.94
CA ALA A 61 -6.33 -3.56 2.85
C ALA A 61 -4.90 -3.11 3.23
N MET A 62 -4.78 -2.04 4.01
CA MET A 62 -3.49 -1.54 4.50
C MET A 62 -2.84 -2.52 5.48
N ASP A 63 -3.63 -3.11 6.39
CA ASP A 63 -3.15 -4.11 7.34
C ASP A 63 -2.70 -5.39 6.61
N VAL A 64 -3.49 -5.87 5.65
CA VAL A 64 -3.13 -7.03 4.81
C VAL A 64 -1.81 -6.80 4.07
N ILE A 65 -1.65 -5.67 3.39
CA ILE A 65 -0.41 -5.38 2.64
C ILE A 65 0.77 -5.21 3.61
N SER A 66 0.58 -4.53 4.74
CA SER A 66 1.64 -4.32 5.73
C SER A 66 2.15 -5.64 6.32
N ALA A 67 1.23 -6.56 6.64
CA ALA A 67 1.58 -7.87 7.14
C ALA A 67 2.23 -8.75 6.07
N CYS A 68 1.64 -8.85 4.88
CA CYS A 68 2.13 -9.76 3.84
C CYS A 68 3.42 -9.28 3.16
N ALA A 69 3.57 -7.97 2.90
CA ALA A 69 4.72 -7.43 2.17
C ALA A 69 5.88 -7.08 3.11
N TYR A 70 5.58 -6.56 4.30
CA TYR A 70 6.59 -6.02 5.22
C TYR A 70 6.69 -6.79 6.53
N GLY A 71 5.79 -7.74 6.82
CA GLY A 71 5.78 -8.48 8.08
C GLY A 71 5.38 -7.63 9.29
N ILE A 72 4.65 -6.52 9.07
CA ILE A 72 4.31 -5.53 10.11
C ILE A 72 2.81 -5.53 10.34
N ASN A 73 2.41 -5.80 11.58
CA ASN A 73 1.03 -5.65 12.04
C ASN A 73 0.82 -4.21 12.50
N VAL A 74 -0.06 -3.48 11.83
CA VAL A 74 -0.28 -2.04 12.07
C VAL A 74 -1.53 -1.77 12.91
N GLU A 75 -2.59 -2.57 12.72
CA GLU A 75 -3.93 -2.29 13.25
C GLU A 75 -4.41 -0.90 12.81
N SER A 76 -4.38 -0.66 11.51
CA SER A 76 -4.51 0.65 10.88
C SER A 76 -5.85 1.35 11.11
N ILE A 77 -6.92 0.60 11.46
CA ILE A 77 -8.20 1.15 11.90
C ILE A 77 -8.02 2.01 13.16
N ASN A 78 -7.28 1.48 14.14
CA ASN A 78 -7.03 2.13 15.42
C ASN A 78 -5.79 3.04 15.35
N ASN A 79 -4.84 2.73 14.46
CA ASN A 79 -3.56 3.42 14.33
C ASN A 79 -3.44 4.19 13.00
N ALA A 80 -4.38 5.08 12.72
CA ALA A 80 -4.41 5.85 11.48
C ALA A 80 -3.18 6.74 11.23
N ASN A 81 -2.42 7.06 12.28
CA ASN A 81 -1.18 7.85 12.24
C ASN A 81 0.08 6.99 12.11
N HIS A 82 -0.04 5.66 12.00
CA HIS A 82 1.11 4.80 11.81
C HIS A 82 1.90 5.22 10.55
N PRO A 83 3.25 5.26 10.59
CA PRO A 83 4.06 5.78 9.49
C PRO A 83 3.76 5.12 8.13
N ILE A 84 3.47 3.81 8.12
CA ILE A 84 3.08 3.10 6.89
C ILE A 84 1.77 3.66 6.33
N VAL A 85 0.75 3.87 7.16
CA VAL A 85 -0.56 4.38 6.75
C VAL A 85 -0.44 5.79 6.20
N VAL A 86 0.31 6.67 6.89
CA VAL A 86 0.49 8.07 6.49
C VAL A 86 1.25 8.16 5.17
N ASN A 87 2.36 7.44 5.02
CA ASN A 87 3.15 7.48 3.80
C ASN A 87 2.45 6.78 2.63
N ALA A 88 1.75 5.66 2.87
CA ALA A 88 0.94 5.02 1.84
C ALA A 88 -0.17 5.95 1.34
N LYS A 89 -0.87 6.65 2.25
CA LYS A 89 -1.89 7.64 1.85
C LYS A 89 -1.31 8.73 0.97
N LYS A 90 -0.10 9.25 1.25
CA LYS A 90 0.55 10.27 0.41
C LYS A 90 0.88 9.78 -1.01
N ILE A 91 1.19 8.49 -1.16
CA ILE A 91 1.49 7.89 -2.47
C ILE A 91 0.20 7.57 -3.24
N LEU A 92 -0.81 7.04 -2.54
CA LEU A 92 -2.05 6.57 -3.14
C LEU A 92 -3.09 7.67 -3.31
N SER A 93 -2.97 8.78 -2.59
CA SER A 93 -3.85 9.94 -2.77
C SER A 93 -3.59 10.55 -4.13
N VAL A 94 -4.64 10.62 -4.95
CA VAL A 94 -4.63 11.43 -6.17
C VAL A 94 -4.60 12.89 -5.73
N ASP A 95 -3.43 13.51 -5.83
CA ASP A 95 -3.32 14.94 -5.61
C ASP A 95 -4.02 15.66 -6.77
N SER A 96 -4.96 16.56 -6.44
CA SER A 96 -5.61 17.41 -7.44
C SER A 96 -4.75 18.62 -7.83
N SER A 97 -3.49 18.67 -7.35
CA SER A 97 -2.55 19.71 -7.72
C SER A 97 -2.31 19.76 -9.22
N VAL A 98 -2.15 20.99 -9.72
CA VAL A 98 -1.80 21.26 -11.12
C VAL A 98 -0.53 20.51 -11.52
N GLY A 99 0.42 20.32 -10.58
CA GLY A 99 1.64 19.56 -10.80
C GLY A 99 1.38 18.08 -11.13
N TYR A 100 0.51 17.42 -10.38
CA TYR A 100 0.10 16.04 -10.65
C TYR A 100 -0.60 15.93 -12.01
N ILE A 101 -1.55 16.83 -12.30
CA ILE A 101 -2.30 16.83 -13.57
C ILE A 101 -1.35 17.02 -14.77
N VAL A 102 -0.42 17.96 -14.69
CA VAL A 102 0.60 18.18 -15.73
C VAL A 102 1.51 16.97 -15.87
N SER A 103 1.86 16.30 -14.78
CA SER A 103 2.68 15.08 -14.81
C SER A 103 2.02 13.89 -15.51
N VAL A 104 0.70 13.76 -15.37
CA VAL A 104 -0.07 12.68 -15.98
C VAL A 104 -0.44 13.00 -17.44
N LEU A 105 -0.93 14.22 -17.72
CA LEU A 105 -1.43 14.59 -19.04
C LEU A 105 -0.34 15.06 -20.01
N PHE A 106 0.73 15.67 -19.51
CA PHE A 106 1.83 16.18 -20.34
C PHE A 106 3.21 15.67 -19.84
N PRO A 107 3.49 14.35 -19.95
CA PRO A 107 4.74 13.74 -19.46
C PRO A 107 6.06 14.37 -19.96
N PRO A 108 6.15 14.94 -21.19
CA PRO A 108 7.36 15.63 -21.63
C PRO A 108 7.62 16.92 -20.85
N ILE A 109 6.57 17.70 -20.55
CA ILE A 109 6.65 18.97 -19.81
C ILE A 109 7.00 18.71 -18.35
N ALA A 110 6.38 17.69 -17.75
CA ALA A 110 6.70 17.31 -16.38
C ALA A 110 8.14 16.80 -16.22
N ARG A 111 8.67 16.05 -17.20
CA ARG A 111 10.09 15.69 -17.22
C ARG A 111 11.00 16.90 -17.35
N PHE A 112 10.62 17.91 -18.14
CA PHE A 112 11.37 19.16 -18.25
C PHE A 112 11.37 19.96 -16.93
N LEU A 113 10.22 20.05 -16.25
CA LEU A 113 10.05 20.75 -14.98
C LEU A 113 10.41 19.91 -13.74
N ARG A 114 10.86 18.67 -13.93
CA ARG A 114 11.16 17.68 -12.87
C ARG A 114 10.01 17.50 -11.86
N LEU A 115 8.78 17.63 -12.33
CA LEU A 115 7.58 17.37 -11.53
C LEU A 115 7.39 15.86 -11.42
N GLU A 116 7.46 15.35 -10.19
CA GLU A 116 7.18 13.95 -9.91
C GLU A 116 5.74 13.80 -9.39
N PRO A 117 4.98 12.80 -9.87
CA PRO A 117 3.61 12.58 -9.44
C PRO A 117 3.48 12.06 -8.01
N PHE A 118 4.58 11.64 -7.38
CA PHE A 118 4.58 10.99 -6.07
C PHE A 118 5.39 11.80 -5.05
N ASP A 119 4.96 11.77 -3.78
CA ASP A 119 5.70 12.35 -2.67
C ASP A 119 7.03 11.60 -2.46
N ARG A 120 8.16 12.29 -2.72
CA ARG A 120 9.51 11.73 -2.56
C ARG A 120 9.84 11.27 -1.14
N ASN A 121 9.31 11.94 -0.13
CA ASN A 121 9.56 11.56 1.27
C ASN A 121 8.83 10.27 1.62
N ALA A 122 7.60 10.11 1.10
CA ALA A 122 6.85 8.88 1.25
C ALA A 122 7.53 7.71 0.51
N LEU A 123 8.04 7.92 -0.70
CA LEU A 123 8.82 6.89 -1.42
C LEU A 123 10.08 6.49 -0.66
N LYS A 124 10.86 7.47 -0.17
CA LYS A 124 12.06 7.22 0.64
C LYS A 124 11.77 6.41 1.90
N PHE A 125 10.59 6.60 2.50
CA PHE A 125 10.17 5.80 3.65
C PHE A 125 10.06 4.31 3.28
N PHE A 126 9.42 3.98 2.15
CA PHE A 126 9.29 2.59 1.71
C PHE A 126 10.60 1.98 1.21
N ASP A 127 11.47 2.77 0.58
CA ASP A 127 12.83 2.35 0.23
C ASP A 127 13.61 1.97 1.50
N PHE A 128 13.63 2.87 2.48
CA PHE A 128 14.28 2.63 3.78
C PHE A 128 13.70 1.40 4.49
N LEU A 129 12.37 1.25 4.50
CA LEU A 129 11.71 0.12 5.11
C LEU A 129 12.11 -1.20 4.45
N THR A 130 12.12 -1.22 3.12
CA THR A 130 12.51 -2.39 2.33
C THR A 130 13.98 -2.75 2.56
N GLU A 131 14.88 -1.78 2.53
CA GLU A 131 16.30 -1.99 2.82
C GLU A 131 16.54 -2.58 4.21
N ARG A 132 15.78 -2.14 5.22
CA ARG A 132 15.87 -2.70 6.57
C ARG A 132 15.47 -4.16 6.62
N ILE A 133 14.36 -4.51 5.96
CA ILE A 133 13.86 -5.90 5.93
C ILE A 133 14.83 -6.81 5.20
N VAL A 134 15.39 -6.35 4.08
CA VAL A 134 16.42 -7.10 3.34
C VAL A 134 17.67 -7.30 4.20
N ARG A 135 18.12 -6.27 4.92
CA ARG A 135 19.27 -6.36 5.83
C ARG A 135 19.06 -7.29 7.02
N GLN A 136 17.83 -7.50 7.48
CA GLN A 136 17.55 -8.44 8.58
C GLN A 136 17.52 -9.91 8.13
N ARG A 137 17.39 -10.17 6.82
CA ARG A 137 17.35 -11.51 6.24
C ARG A 137 18.72 -12.04 5.81
N ASN A 138 19.73 -11.16 5.71
CA ASN A 138 21.12 -11.48 5.40
C ASN A 138 21.98 -11.32 6.66
#